data_AF-A0A814PSI2-F1
#
_entry.id   AF-A0A814PSI2-F1
#
_cell.length_a   1.000
_cell.length_b   1.000
_cell.length_c   1.000
_cell.angle_alpha   90.00
_cell.angle_beta   90.00
_cell.angle_gamma   90.00
#
_symmetry.space_group_name_H-M   'P 1'
#
loop_
_entity.id
_entity.type
_entity.pdbx_description
1 polymer ?
#
loop_
_entity_poly.entity_id
_entity_poly.type
_entity_poly.pdbx_seq_one_letter_code
_entity_poly.pdbx_strand_id
1 'polypeptide(L)'
;SHYDEQLGERLLAKSSSSRFSDSNKNEQYGWLREIINRFVLKDGIQNLKRQFKSEQPLTALSASSIFELLTTLRKISSVVWENRVAQMEELHFNILLKMVTLSNFNAKMNSLKELSKIIENRTSIPRDIVSKWIIEHSILSKVLEGDIDQIQYVEKARTFMNFIAPSILKEDIE
;
A
#
# COMPACT_ATOMS: atom_id res chain seq x y z
N SER A 1 14.44 -11.51 16.09
CA SER A 1 15.00 -10.43 16.93
C SER A 1 14.43 -10.58 18.34
N HIS A 2 15.14 -10.20 19.41
CA HIS A 2 14.67 -10.33 20.81
C HIS A 2 13.27 -9.69 21.04
N TYR A 3 12.89 -8.75 20.17
CA TYR A 3 11.57 -8.12 20.11
C TYR A 3 10.43 -9.04 19.61
N ASP A 4 10.71 -10.06 18.81
CA ASP A 4 9.70 -10.98 18.26
C ASP A 4 9.24 -12.01 19.30
N GLU A 5 10.16 -12.39 20.19
CA GLU A 5 9.92 -13.33 21.29
C GLU A 5 9.05 -12.68 22.38
N GLN A 6 9.38 -11.43 22.76
CA GLN A 6 8.56 -10.65 23.70
C GLN A 6 7.18 -10.30 23.14
N LEU A 7 7.02 -10.18 21.81
CA LEU A 7 5.73 -9.95 21.17
C LEU A 7 4.86 -11.20 21.20
N GLY A 8 5.45 -12.37 20.92
CA GLY A 8 4.80 -13.68 21.07
C GLY A 8 4.31 -13.92 22.49
N GLU A 9 5.16 -13.66 23.49
CA GLU A 9 4.79 -13.81 24.91
C GLU A 9 3.75 -12.80 25.36
N ARG A 10 3.83 -11.52 24.96
CA ARG A 10 2.83 -10.50 25.35
C ARG A 10 1.45 -10.74 24.74
N LEU A 11 1.38 -11.35 23.56
CA LEU A 11 0.12 -11.71 22.92
C LEU A 11 -0.51 -12.96 23.56
N LEU A 12 0.31 -13.93 24.00
CA LEU A 12 -0.11 -15.13 24.74
C LEU A 12 -0.44 -14.84 26.22
N ALA A 13 0.24 -13.88 26.85
CA ALA A 13 -0.01 -13.44 28.21
C ALA A 13 -1.30 -12.61 28.34
N LYS A 14 -1.66 -11.83 27.31
CA LYS A 14 -2.95 -11.11 27.26
C LYS A 14 -4.15 -12.04 27.07
N SER A 15 -3.98 -13.24 26.51
CA SER A 15 -5.06 -14.24 26.43
C SER A 15 -5.36 -14.93 27.77
N SER A 16 -4.46 -14.85 28.76
CA SER A 16 -4.59 -15.58 30.03
C SER A 16 -5.06 -14.71 31.21
N SER A 17 -5.29 -13.41 31.02
CA SER A 17 -5.75 -12.53 32.11
C SER A 17 -6.68 -11.40 31.65
N SER A 18 -7.96 -11.70 31.42
CA SER A 18 -9.04 -10.77 31.75
C SER A 18 -10.34 -11.52 32.04
N ARG A 19 -10.67 -11.64 33.33
CA ARG A 19 -11.99 -11.96 33.83
C ARG A 19 -12.90 -10.75 33.61
N PHE A 20 -14.04 -11.02 32.97
CA PHE A 20 -15.30 -10.27 32.94
C PHE A 20 -15.35 -8.89 32.23
N SER A 21 -16.42 -8.76 31.43
CA SER A 21 -16.98 -7.62 30.69
C SER A 21 -16.23 -7.08 29.45
N ASP A 22 -16.36 -7.79 28.31
CA ASP A 22 -16.58 -7.21 26.95
C ASP A 22 -16.65 -8.28 25.83
N SER A 23 -17.27 -9.42 26.12
CA SER A 23 -17.05 -10.70 25.42
C SER A 23 -17.82 -10.93 24.11
N ASN A 24 -18.39 -9.92 23.44
CA ASN A 24 -19.15 -10.18 22.19
C ASN A 24 -18.55 -9.58 20.92
N LYS A 25 -17.59 -8.65 21.02
CA LYS A 25 -16.92 -8.07 19.82
C LYS A 25 -15.54 -8.66 19.54
N ASN A 26 -14.81 -9.07 20.59
CA ASN A 26 -13.46 -9.61 20.44
C ASN A 26 -13.42 -11.06 19.92
N GLU A 27 -14.51 -11.83 20.09
CA GLU A 27 -14.63 -13.20 19.55
C GLU A 27 -15.09 -13.23 18.09
N GLN A 28 -15.88 -12.24 17.66
CA GLN A 28 -16.52 -12.21 16.33
C GLN A 28 -15.51 -12.29 15.17
N TYR A 29 -14.26 -11.86 15.41
CA TYR A 29 -13.19 -11.84 14.42
C TYR A 29 -11.95 -12.62 14.84
N GLY A 30 -12.08 -13.55 15.81
CA GLY A 30 -10.95 -14.37 16.29
C GLY A 30 -10.25 -15.15 15.17
N TRP A 31 -11.03 -15.68 14.22
CA TRP A 31 -10.52 -16.37 13.03
C TRP A 31 -9.71 -15.43 12.12
N LEU A 32 -10.16 -14.19 11.96
CA LEU A 32 -9.50 -13.19 11.12
C LEU A 32 -8.17 -12.80 11.76
N ARG A 33 -8.17 -12.56 13.07
CA ARG A 33 -6.96 -12.32 13.87
C ARG A 33 -5.95 -13.46 13.76
N GLU A 34 -6.41 -14.71 13.77
CA GLU A 34 -5.55 -15.88 13.60
C GLU A 34 -4.93 -15.97 12.19
N ILE A 35 -5.70 -15.74 11.12
CA ILE A 35 -5.18 -15.70 9.74
C ILE A 35 -4.12 -14.61 9.58
N ILE A 36 -4.43 -13.42 10.09
CA ILE A 36 -3.58 -12.23 10.17
C ILE A 36 -2.27 -12.55 10.92
N ASN A 37 -2.36 -13.16 12.10
CA ASN A 37 -1.19 -13.57 12.87
C ASN A 37 -0.35 -14.61 12.12
N ARG A 38 -0.97 -15.60 11.45
CA ARG A 38 -0.27 -16.59 10.62
C ARG A 38 0.45 -15.95 9.44
N PHE A 39 -0.18 -14.97 8.77
CA PHE A 39 0.46 -14.22 7.70
C PHE A 39 1.72 -13.52 8.20
N VAL A 40 1.69 -12.91 9.38
CA VAL A 40 2.87 -12.27 10.00
C VAL A 40 3.92 -13.30 10.44
N LEU A 41 3.53 -14.39 11.10
CA LEU A 41 4.44 -15.47 11.52
C LEU A 41 5.19 -16.09 10.35
N LYS A 42 4.57 -16.11 9.17
CA LYS A 42 5.17 -16.59 7.93
C LYS A 42 5.96 -15.52 7.18
N ASP A 43 6.31 -14.41 7.82
CA ASP A 43 7.04 -13.30 7.19
C ASP A 43 6.34 -12.82 5.90
N GLY A 44 4.99 -12.82 5.92
CA GLY A 44 4.16 -12.66 4.73
C GLY A 44 4.43 -11.38 3.96
N ILE A 45 4.73 -10.28 4.67
CA ILE A 45 5.11 -8.99 4.06
C ILE A 45 6.42 -9.12 3.29
N GLN A 46 7.44 -9.77 3.87
CA GLN A 46 8.71 -9.95 3.18
C GLN A 46 8.59 -10.96 2.05
N ASN A 47 7.76 -11.98 2.19
CA ASN A 47 7.47 -12.91 1.11
C ASN A 47 6.77 -12.22 -0.05
N LEU A 48 5.80 -11.33 0.23
CA LEU A 48 5.25 -10.43 -0.78
C LEU A 48 6.34 -9.55 -1.40
N LYS A 49 7.17 -8.86 -0.60
CA LYS A 49 8.30 -8.05 -1.11
C LYS A 49 9.23 -8.88 -2.02
N ARG A 50 9.58 -10.12 -1.65
CA ARG A 50 10.41 -11.04 -2.44
C ARG A 50 9.72 -11.45 -3.74
N GLN A 51 8.45 -11.84 -3.67
CA GLN A 51 7.66 -12.21 -4.84
C GLN A 51 7.54 -11.04 -5.81
N PHE A 52 7.37 -9.82 -5.30
CA PHE A 52 7.36 -8.59 -6.10
C PHE A 52 8.72 -8.15 -6.58
N LYS A 53 9.82 -8.59 -5.97
CA LYS A 53 11.18 -8.37 -6.52
C LYS A 53 11.52 -9.36 -7.63
N SER A 54 10.88 -10.53 -7.69
CA SER A 54 11.13 -11.50 -8.74
C SER A 54 10.75 -10.97 -10.14
N GLU A 55 11.45 -11.44 -11.17
CA GLU A 55 11.20 -11.08 -12.58
C GLU A 55 9.94 -11.74 -13.17
N GLN A 56 9.18 -12.50 -12.36
CA GLN A 56 7.95 -13.10 -12.83
C GLN A 56 6.98 -12.02 -13.34
N PRO A 57 6.40 -12.18 -14.54
CA PRO A 57 5.55 -11.16 -15.13
C PRO A 57 4.28 -11.01 -14.32
N LEU A 58 4.06 -9.80 -13.78
CA LEU A 58 2.80 -9.42 -13.15
C LEU A 58 1.75 -9.25 -14.25
N THR A 59 0.83 -10.21 -14.37
CA THR A 59 -0.25 -10.13 -15.37
C THR A 59 -1.29 -9.06 -14.97
N ALA A 60 -2.07 -8.57 -15.94
CA ALA A 60 -3.10 -7.55 -15.70
C ALA A 60 -4.15 -7.98 -14.64
N LEU A 61 -4.54 -9.27 -14.64
CA LEU A 61 -5.45 -9.84 -13.63
C LEU A 61 -4.81 -9.88 -12.25
N SER A 62 -3.50 -10.13 -12.16
CA SER A 62 -2.79 -10.05 -10.89
C SER A 62 -2.75 -8.62 -10.35
N ALA A 63 -2.60 -7.60 -11.20
CA ALA A 63 -2.35 -6.23 -10.75
C ALA A 63 -3.53 -5.63 -9.94
N SER A 64 -4.76 -5.74 -10.43
CA SER A 64 -5.92 -5.21 -9.69
C SER A 64 -6.14 -5.95 -8.37
N SER A 65 -6.08 -7.28 -8.40
CA SER A 65 -6.21 -8.10 -7.18
C SER A 65 -5.08 -7.86 -6.17
N ILE A 66 -3.87 -7.58 -6.65
CA ILE A 66 -2.74 -7.17 -5.80
C ILE A 66 -3.05 -5.85 -5.10
N PHE A 67 -3.51 -4.83 -5.82
CA PHE A 67 -3.84 -3.54 -5.21
C PHE A 67 -5.02 -3.63 -4.23
N GLU A 68 -6.04 -4.44 -4.55
CA GLU A 68 -7.12 -4.75 -3.61
C GLU A 68 -6.63 -5.45 -2.34
N LEU A 69 -5.74 -6.43 -2.48
CA LEU A 69 -5.11 -7.11 -1.35
C LEU A 69 -4.32 -6.12 -0.48
N LEU A 70 -3.48 -5.28 -1.08
CA LEU A 70 -2.67 -4.30 -0.36
C LEU A 70 -3.54 -3.27 0.36
N THR A 71 -4.57 -2.76 -0.30
CA THR A 71 -5.55 -1.85 0.31
C THR A 71 -6.27 -2.52 1.49
N THR A 72 -6.63 -3.80 1.36
CA THR A 72 -7.28 -4.57 2.43
C THR A 72 -6.33 -4.83 3.59
N LEU A 73 -5.11 -5.30 3.32
CA LEU A 73 -4.08 -5.55 4.33
C LEU A 73 -3.72 -4.29 5.10
N ARG A 74 -3.66 -3.14 4.41
CA ARG A 74 -3.45 -1.85 5.05
C ARG A 74 -4.58 -1.48 6.00
N LYS A 75 -5.84 -1.59 5.57
CA LYS A 75 -7.02 -1.31 6.42
C LYS A 75 -7.06 -2.22 7.66
N ILE A 76 -6.71 -3.49 7.48
CA ILE A 76 -6.56 -4.43 8.59
C ILE A 76 -5.43 -3.98 9.52
N SER A 77 -4.29 -3.60 8.96
CA SER A 77 -3.14 -3.13 9.74
C SER A 77 -3.46 -1.87 10.52
N SER A 78 -4.26 -0.93 10.00
CA SER A 78 -4.65 0.26 10.78
C SER A 78 -5.53 -0.04 11.99
N VAL A 79 -6.14 -1.23 12.06
CA VAL A 79 -6.97 -1.64 13.20
C VAL A 79 -6.23 -2.60 14.13
N VAL A 80 -5.42 -3.50 13.57
CA VAL A 80 -4.79 -4.61 14.31
C VAL A 80 -3.30 -4.37 14.59
N TRP A 81 -2.62 -3.62 13.72
CA TRP A 81 -1.17 -3.40 13.73
C TRP A 81 -0.78 -1.98 13.28
N GLU A 82 -1.17 -0.96 14.05
CA GLU A 82 -0.91 0.44 13.69
C GLU A 82 0.57 0.70 13.37
N ASN A 83 1.48 0.05 14.10
CA ASN A 83 2.93 0.11 13.90
C ASN A 83 3.46 -0.55 12.61
N ARG A 84 2.59 -1.17 11.80
CA ARG A 84 2.93 -1.80 10.51
C ARG A 84 2.30 -1.09 9.31
N VAL A 85 1.43 -0.11 9.54
CA VAL A 85 0.74 0.63 8.47
C VAL A 85 1.73 1.25 7.49
N ALA A 86 2.79 1.90 8.00
CA ALA A 86 3.84 2.50 7.17
C ALA A 86 4.55 1.47 6.27
N GLN A 87 4.76 0.23 6.75
CA GLN A 87 5.37 -0.84 5.95
C GLN A 87 4.45 -1.32 4.83
N MET A 88 3.13 -1.32 5.06
CA MET A 88 2.13 -1.63 4.03
C MET A 88 2.06 -0.55 2.97
N GLU A 89 2.12 0.72 3.40
CA GLU A 89 2.15 1.87 2.49
C GLU A 89 3.41 1.85 1.62
N GLU A 90 4.57 1.60 2.22
CA GLU A 90 5.84 1.42 1.50
C GLU A 90 5.75 0.28 0.48
N LEU A 91 5.19 -0.88 0.87
CA LEU A 91 4.97 -2.00 -0.05
C LEU A 91 4.05 -1.60 -1.21
N HIS A 92 2.96 -0.88 -0.91
CA HIS A 92 2.01 -0.43 -1.92
C HIS A 92 2.68 0.51 -2.94
N PHE A 93 3.45 1.50 -2.47
CA PHE A 93 4.19 2.40 -3.33
C PHE A 93 5.27 1.69 -4.16
N ASN A 94 5.99 0.73 -3.59
CA ASN A 94 6.99 -0.05 -4.33
C ASN A 94 6.35 -0.83 -5.49
N ILE A 95 5.15 -1.36 -5.31
CA ILE A 95 4.43 -2.11 -6.35
C ILE A 95 3.87 -1.16 -7.41
N LEU A 96 3.33 -0.01 -7.01
CA LEU A 96 2.94 1.07 -7.93
C LEU A 96 4.11 1.47 -8.82
N LEU A 97 5.29 1.72 -8.22
CA LEU A 97 6.50 2.07 -8.96
C LEU A 97 6.89 0.99 -9.94
N LYS A 98 6.95 -0.27 -9.49
CA LYS A 98 7.32 -1.38 -10.36
C LYS A 98 6.37 -1.45 -11.56
N MET A 99 5.06 -1.41 -11.33
CA MET A 99 4.05 -1.55 -12.38
C MET A 99 4.02 -0.39 -13.36
N VAL A 100 4.22 0.86 -12.92
CA VAL A 100 4.26 2.02 -13.83
C VAL A 100 5.50 1.99 -14.74
N THR A 101 6.59 1.33 -14.30
CA THR A 101 7.82 1.18 -15.10
C THR A 101 7.82 -0.02 -16.05
N LEU A 102 6.81 -0.91 -15.98
CA LEU A 102 6.73 -2.05 -16.90
C LEU A 102 6.40 -1.58 -18.31
N SER A 103 6.90 -2.28 -19.34
CA SER A 103 6.49 -2.05 -20.73
C SER A 103 5.04 -2.48 -21.02
N ASN A 104 4.41 -3.24 -20.11
CA ASN A 104 3.05 -3.73 -20.28
C ASN A 104 2.02 -2.62 -20.00
N PHE A 105 1.31 -2.20 -21.04
CA PHE A 105 0.26 -1.18 -20.98
C PHE A 105 -0.79 -1.42 -19.89
N ASN A 106 -1.29 -2.65 -19.74
CA ASN A 106 -2.35 -2.95 -18.77
C ASN A 106 -1.86 -2.84 -17.32
N ALA A 107 -0.63 -3.30 -17.06
CA ALA A 107 -0.03 -3.18 -15.74
C ALA A 107 0.21 -1.70 -15.38
N LYS A 108 0.75 -0.91 -16.31
CA LYS A 108 0.89 0.54 -16.14
C LYS A 108 -0.46 1.18 -15.83
N MET A 109 -1.45 1.04 -16.71
CA MET A 109 -2.77 1.66 -16.54
C MET A 109 -3.45 1.27 -15.23
N ASN A 110 -3.32 0.00 -14.78
CA ASN A 110 -3.84 -0.42 -13.48
C ASN A 110 -3.17 0.30 -12.31
N SER A 111 -1.85 0.48 -12.36
CA SER A 111 -1.11 1.24 -11.35
C SER A 111 -1.53 2.72 -11.32
N LEU A 112 -1.78 3.33 -12.49
CA LEU A 112 -2.26 4.71 -12.59
C LEU A 112 -3.68 4.87 -12.05
N LYS A 113 -4.57 3.90 -12.33
CA LYS A 113 -5.92 3.87 -11.76
C LYS A 113 -5.87 3.77 -10.25
N GLU A 114 -5.00 2.93 -9.70
CA GLU A 114 -4.86 2.80 -8.25
C GLU A 114 -4.29 4.07 -7.62
N LEU A 115 -3.27 4.70 -8.23
CA LEU A 115 -2.75 5.98 -7.76
C LEU A 115 -3.82 7.09 -7.81
N SER A 116 -4.66 7.14 -8.86
CA SER A 116 -5.82 8.03 -8.88
C SER A 116 -6.76 7.79 -7.70
N LYS A 117 -7.07 6.54 -7.38
CA LYS A 117 -7.91 6.23 -6.21
C LYS A 117 -7.23 6.70 -4.91
N ILE A 118 -5.92 6.52 -4.74
CA ILE A 118 -5.20 6.98 -3.54
C ILE A 118 -5.35 8.50 -3.36
N ILE A 119 -5.22 9.24 -4.47
CA ILE A 119 -5.35 10.70 -4.53
C ILE A 119 -6.80 11.14 -4.28
N GLU A 120 -7.76 10.54 -4.99
CA GLU A 120 -9.18 10.92 -4.98
C GLU A 120 -9.87 10.51 -3.67
N ASN A 121 -9.63 9.29 -3.18
CA ASN A 121 -10.31 8.78 -1.98
C ASN A 121 -9.77 9.35 -0.67
N ARG A 122 -8.87 10.35 -0.70
CA ARG A 122 -8.17 10.87 0.49
C ARG A 122 -7.88 9.74 1.48
N THR A 123 -7.25 8.68 0.96
CA THR A 123 -6.98 7.49 1.77
C THR A 123 -6.24 7.93 3.04
N SER A 124 -6.18 7.09 4.08
CA SER A 124 -5.44 7.38 5.32
C SER A 124 -3.96 7.77 5.12
N ILE A 125 -3.41 7.84 3.87
CA ILE A 125 -2.03 8.28 3.61
C ILE A 125 -2.06 9.81 3.57
N PRO A 126 -1.26 10.46 4.42
CA PRO A 126 -1.06 11.90 4.35
C PRO A 126 -0.68 12.39 2.94
N ARG A 127 -1.29 13.51 2.52
CA ARG A 127 -1.13 14.08 1.17
C ARG A 127 0.32 14.40 0.83
N ASP A 128 1.07 14.88 1.81
CA ASP A 128 2.50 15.21 1.75
C ASP A 128 3.33 13.97 1.41
N ILE A 129 3.06 12.82 2.04
CA ILE A 129 3.75 11.56 1.73
C ILE A 129 3.50 11.15 0.28
N VAL A 130 2.24 11.20 -0.18
CA VAL A 130 1.89 10.84 -1.57
C VAL A 130 2.54 11.81 -2.55
N SER A 131 2.48 13.12 -2.26
CA SER A 131 3.05 14.17 -3.12
C SER A 131 4.55 14.01 -3.27
N LYS A 132 5.26 13.87 -2.14
CA LYS A 132 6.71 13.64 -2.09
C LYS A 132 7.10 12.41 -2.90
N TRP A 133 6.39 11.30 -2.71
CA TRP A 133 6.66 10.08 -3.46
C TRP A 133 6.49 10.26 -4.99
N ILE A 134 5.43 10.93 -5.44
CA ILE A 134 5.18 11.22 -6.87
C ILE A 134 6.33 12.03 -7.49
N ILE A 135 6.81 13.04 -6.76
CA ILE A 135 7.90 13.93 -7.18
C ILE A 135 9.24 13.15 -7.21
N GLU A 136 9.62 12.53 -6.10
CA GLU A 136 10.89 11.79 -5.95
C GLU A 136 11.06 10.69 -7.01
N HIS A 137 9.96 10.04 -7.40
CA HIS A 137 9.99 8.96 -8.39
C HIS A 137 9.67 9.43 -9.80
N SER A 138 9.53 10.73 -10.05
CA SER A 138 9.25 11.33 -11.36
C SER A 138 8.09 10.62 -12.09
N ILE A 139 7.00 10.36 -11.37
CA ILE A 139 5.88 9.57 -11.90
C ILE A 139 5.27 10.25 -13.12
N LEU A 140 5.14 11.59 -13.11
CA LEU A 140 4.63 12.33 -14.26
C LEU A 140 5.45 12.06 -15.54
N SER A 141 6.77 12.07 -15.45
CA SER A 141 7.64 11.75 -16.58
C SER A 141 7.39 10.32 -17.07
N LYS A 142 7.32 9.35 -16.14
CA LYS A 142 7.08 7.93 -16.47
C LYS A 142 5.72 7.67 -17.11
N VAL A 143 4.71 8.48 -16.78
CA VAL A 143 3.36 8.38 -17.37
C VAL A 143 3.31 8.96 -18.78
N LEU A 144 4.07 10.03 -19.03
CA LEU A 144 4.08 10.71 -20.33
C LEU A 144 5.05 10.05 -21.32
N GLU A 145 6.02 9.27 -20.83
CA GLU A 145 7.00 8.60 -21.67
C GLU A 145 6.38 7.42 -22.44
N GLY A 146 6.27 7.58 -23.76
CA GLY A 146 5.84 6.53 -24.70
C GLY A 146 4.33 6.36 -24.85
N ASP A 147 3.50 7.01 -24.03
CA ASP A 147 2.03 6.85 -24.01
C ASP A 147 1.27 8.20 -24.13
N ILE A 148 1.94 9.29 -24.57
CA ILE A 148 1.36 10.65 -24.63
C ILE A 148 0.23 10.81 -25.65
N ASP A 149 0.20 9.97 -26.68
CA ASP A 149 -0.87 9.88 -27.67
C ASP A 149 -2.16 9.29 -27.09
N GLN A 150 -2.07 8.59 -25.96
CA GLN A 150 -3.20 7.96 -25.29
C GLN A 150 -3.88 8.95 -24.32
N ILE A 151 -5.08 9.41 -24.68
CA ILE A 151 -5.83 10.40 -23.89
C ILE A 151 -6.01 10.02 -22.41
N GLN A 152 -6.18 8.73 -22.13
CA GLN A 152 -6.34 8.22 -20.77
C GLN A 152 -5.09 8.48 -19.92
N TYR A 153 -3.88 8.37 -20.49
CA TYR A 153 -2.64 8.67 -19.76
C TYR A 153 -2.48 10.17 -19.53
N VAL A 154 -2.82 10.99 -20.52
CA VAL A 154 -2.79 12.45 -20.41
C VAL A 154 -3.74 12.95 -19.31
N GLU A 155 -4.95 12.38 -19.24
CA GLU A 155 -5.90 12.69 -18.16
C GLU A 155 -5.35 12.30 -16.78
N LYS A 156 -4.72 11.12 -16.65
CA LYS A 156 -4.08 10.69 -15.40
C LYS A 156 -2.92 11.60 -15.01
N ALA A 157 -2.06 11.96 -15.96
CA ALA A 157 -0.98 12.90 -15.75
C ALA A 157 -1.48 14.27 -15.28
N ARG A 158 -2.57 14.79 -15.88
CA ARG A 158 -3.20 16.04 -15.44
C ARG A 158 -3.71 15.94 -14.01
N THR A 159 -4.36 14.85 -13.63
CA THR A 159 -4.81 14.63 -12.24
C THR A 159 -3.64 14.65 -11.27
N PHE A 160 -2.54 13.98 -11.61
CA PHE A 160 -1.35 13.93 -10.74
C PHE A 160 -0.63 15.28 -10.66
N MET A 161 -0.53 16.02 -11.77
CA MET A 161 0.04 17.36 -11.81
C MET A 161 -0.74 18.32 -10.90
N ASN A 162 -2.07 18.34 -11.03
CA ASN A 162 -2.94 19.16 -10.19
C ASN A 162 -2.81 18.77 -8.70
N PHE A 163 -2.59 17.49 -8.42
CA PHE A 163 -2.39 17.02 -7.06
C PHE A 163 -1.05 17.48 -6.46
N ILE A 164 0.05 17.45 -7.20
CA ILE A 164 1.37 17.82 -6.66
C ILE A 164 1.68 19.33 -6.74
N ALA A 165 1.03 20.07 -7.63
CA ALA A 165 1.32 21.50 -7.84
C ALA A 165 1.36 22.33 -6.55
N PRO A 166 0.42 22.19 -5.59
CA PRO A 166 0.49 22.94 -4.32
C PRO A 166 1.65 22.56 -3.40
N SER A 167 2.28 21.41 -3.62
CA SER A 167 3.44 20.96 -2.82
C SER A 167 4.73 21.55 -3.39
N ILE A 168 4.86 21.59 -4.73
CA ILE A 168 5.97 22.24 -5.44
C ILE A 168 5.98 23.75 -5.16
N LEU A 169 4.82 24.40 -5.29
CA LEU A 169 4.69 25.84 -5.06
C LEU A 169 5.01 26.28 -3.62
N LYS A 170 5.00 25.36 -2.64
CA LYS A 170 5.41 25.66 -1.26
C LYS A 170 6.91 25.58 -1.08
N GLU A 171 7.57 24.66 -1.79
CA GLU A 171 9.03 24.54 -1.79
C GLU A 171 9.71 25.74 -2.47
N ASP A 172 9.03 26.40 -3.42
CA ASP A 172 9.54 27.62 -4.09
C ASP A 172 9.39 28.92 -3.26
N ILE A 173 8.69 28.87 -2.12
CA ILE A 173 8.39 30.04 -1.26
C ILE A 173 9.23 30.02 0.05
N GLU A 174 9.88 28.91 0.38
CA GLU A 174 10.84 28.77 1.49
C GLU A 174 12.30 28.93 1.03
#